data_AF-A0A2Z3GX22-F1
#
_entry.id   AF-A0A2Z3GX22-F1
#
_cell.length_a   1.000
_cell.length_b   1.000
_cell.length_c   1.000
_cell.angle_alpha   90.00
_cell.angle_beta   90.00
_cell.angle_gamma   90.00
#
_symmetry.space_group_name_H-M   'P 1'
#
loop_
_entity.id
_entity.type
_entity.pdbx_description
1 polymer ?
#
loop_
_entity_poly.entity_id
_entity_poly.type
_entity_poly.pdbx_seq_one_letter_code
_entity_poly.pdbx_strand_id
1 'polypeptide(L)'
;MELPVLVSPQQVGFRASAGSPFDLTADGSTPDEAVDALRSLIAARLHSGQVRAVTVTDATAVVDAARKVGESPLFEDWAREVEEYRRQNNTVPAAG
;
A
#
# COMPACT_ATOMS: atom_id res chain seq x y z
N MET A 1 8.51 15.40 5.28
CA MET A 1 8.09 14.06 4.81
C MET A 1 6.67 14.21 4.31
N GLU A 2 6.36 13.64 3.16
CA GLU A 2 5.00 13.57 2.63
C GLU A 2 4.55 12.12 2.66
N LEU A 3 3.37 11.87 3.23
CA LEU A 3 2.77 10.55 3.32
C LEU A 3 1.40 10.62 2.64
N PRO A 4 1.12 9.78 1.63
CA PRO A 4 -0.23 9.67 1.11
C PRO A 4 -1.14 9.08 2.20
N VAL A 5 -2.30 9.70 2.39
CA VAL A 5 -3.32 9.25 3.34
C VAL A 5 -4.65 9.07 2.60
N LEU A 6 -5.43 8.09 3.02
CA LEU A 6 -6.78 7.91 2.52
C LEU A 6 -7.74 8.67 3.43
N VAL A 7 -8.47 9.63 2.86
CA VAL A 7 -9.60 10.29 3.54
C VAL A 7 -10.89 9.70 2.99
N SER A 8 -11.75 9.23 3.89
CA SER A 8 -13.03 8.61 3.54
C SER A 8 -14.16 9.24 4.35
N PRO A 9 -15.30 9.57 3.70
CA PRO A 9 -16.48 10.01 4.44
C PRO A 9 -16.97 8.89 5.37
N GLN A 10 -17.55 9.26 6.51
CA GLN A 10 -18.18 8.35 7.47
C GLN A 10 -19.68 8.70 7.59
N GLN A 11 -20.43 7.92 8.38
CA GLN A 11 -21.83 8.28 8.70
C GLN A 11 -21.95 9.70 9.29
N VAL A 12 -20.93 10.12 10.04
CA VAL A 12 -20.77 11.49 10.55
C VAL A 12 -19.32 11.90 10.35
N GLY A 13 -19.09 12.95 9.56
CA GLY A 13 -17.75 13.51 9.32
C GLY A 13 -16.88 12.66 8.38
N PHE A 14 -15.58 12.69 8.63
CA PHE A 14 -14.53 12.11 7.79
C PHE A 14 -13.51 11.35 8.62
N ARG A 15 -12.93 10.30 8.04
CA ARG A 15 -11.80 9.55 8.59
C ARG A 15 -10.60 9.67 7.68
N ALA A 16 -9.46 10.11 8.20
CA ALA A 16 -8.18 10.00 7.55
C ALA A 16 -7.45 8.74 8.06
N SER A 17 -6.74 8.04 7.17
CA SER A 17 -5.99 6.83 7.50
C SER A 17 -4.62 6.81 6.82
N ALA A 18 -3.62 6.35 7.57
CA ALA A 18 -2.26 6.10 7.12
C ALA A 18 -1.98 4.60 7.18
N GLY A 19 -1.41 4.05 6.11
CA GLY A 19 -0.96 2.67 6.09
C GLY A 19 0.31 2.43 6.92
N SER A 20 0.82 1.21 6.85
CA SER A 20 2.12 0.84 7.43
C SER A 20 3.23 1.77 6.91
N PRO A 21 4.20 2.20 7.75
CA PRO A 21 4.50 1.72 9.11
C PRO A 21 3.73 2.41 10.25
N PHE A 22 2.74 3.25 9.95
CA PHE A 22 2.03 4.01 10.98
C PHE A 22 0.76 3.29 11.44
N ASP A 23 -0.03 2.78 10.50
CA ASP A 23 -1.28 2.07 10.78
C ASP A 23 -2.21 2.87 11.72
N LEU A 24 -2.31 4.18 11.46
CA LEU A 24 -3.06 5.15 12.26
C LEU A 24 -4.29 5.65 11.51
N THR A 25 -5.34 5.97 12.27
CA THR A 25 -6.54 6.63 11.77
C THR A 25 -6.94 7.78 12.67
N ALA A 26 -7.55 8.83 12.10
CA ALA A 26 -8.14 9.92 12.86
C ALA A 26 -9.44 10.40 12.20
N ASP A 27 -10.37 10.86 13.03
CA ASP A 27 -11.67 11.36 12.59
C ASP A 27 -11.74 12.89 12.73
N GLY A 28 -12.58 13.53 11.91
CA GLY A 28 -12.83 14.97 11.94
C GLY A 28 -14.19 15.33 11.33
N SER A 29 -14.71 16.51 11.64
CA SER A 29 -16.00 16.98 11.09
C SER A 29 -15.85 17.40 9.63
N THR A 30 -14.64 17.77 9.23
CA THR A 30 -14.24 18.09 7.85
C THR A 30 -13.08 17.19 7.39
N PRO A 31 -12.83 17.08 6.07
CA PRO A 31 -11.66 16.36 5.57
C PRO A 31 -10.35 16.89 6.16
N ASP A 32 -10.20 18.21 6.24
CA ASP A 32 -8.99 18.87 6.73
C ASP A 32 -8.79 18.62 8.23
N GLU A 33 -9.86 18.65 9.03
CA GLU A 33 -9.79 18.31 10.46
C GLU A 33 -9.31 16.88 10.68
N ALA A 34 -9.80 15.92 9.90
CA ALA A 34 -9.38 14.53 10.01
C ALA A 34 -7.89 14.36 9.64
N VAL A 35 -7.42 15.07 8.60
CA VAL A 35 -6.01 15.07 8.19
C VAL A 35 -5.12 15.73 9.26
N ASP A 36 -5.55 16.84 9.85
CA ASP A 36 -4.82 17.56 10.89
C ASP A 36 -4.70 16.72 12.18
N ALA A 37 -5.77 16.02 12.54
CA ALA A 37 -5.77 15.07 13.65
C ALA A 37 -4.81 13.91 13.37
N LEU A 38 -4.84 13.32 12.16
CA LEU A 38 -3.93 12.26 11.77
C LEU A 38 -2.46 12.72 11.78
N ARG A 39 -2.19 13.94 11.29
CA ARG A 39 -0.86 14.56 11.33
C ARG A 39 -0.33 14.65 12.76
N SER A 40 -1.18 15.04 13.71
CA SER A 40 -0.81 15.12 15.13
C SER A 40 -0.43 13.75 15.70
N LEU A 41 -1.17 12.69 15.36
CA LEU A 41 -0.83 11.32 15.78
C LEU A 41 0.50 10.85 15.19
N ILE A 42 0.75 11.12 13.90
CA ILE A 42 2.01 10.78 13.23
C ILE A 42 3.17 11.54 13.89
N ALA A 43 3.01 12.83 14.18
CA ALA A 43 4.03 13.63 14.87
C ALA A 43 4.35 13.08 16.27
N ALA A 44 3.33 12.68 17.04
CA ALA A 44 3.52 12.04 18.34
C ALA A 44 4.26 10.70 18.20
N ARG A 45 3.94 9.89 17.19
CA ARG A 45 4.63 8.63 16.94
C ARG A 45 6.11 8.85 16.60
N LEU A 46 6.40 9.83 15.76
CA LEU A 46 7.75 10.25 15.38
C LEU A 46 8.52 10.93 16.51
N HIS A 47 7.86 11.41 17.57
CA HIS A 47 8.56 11.87 18.76
C HIS A 47 9.18 10.71 19.55
N SER A 48 8.50 9.56 19.57
CA SER A 48 8.92 8.35 20.28
C SER A 48 9.77 7.38 19.45
N GLY A 49 9.88 7.59 18.14
CA GLY A 49 10.53 6.68 17.23
C GLY A 49 10.94 7.35 15.92
N GLN A 50 11.44 6.59 14.96
CA GLN A 50 11.86 7.15 13.68
C GLN A 50 11.55 6.17 12.54
N VAL A 51 11.11 6.71 11.41
CA VAL A 51 11.06 5.95 10.16
C VAL A 51 12.46 5.90 9.56
N ARG A 52 12.88 4.70 9.14
CA ARG A 52 14.13 4.47 8.44
C ARG A 52 13.86 3.61 7.21
N ALA A 53 14.41 4.04 6.08
CA ALA A 53 14.49 3.21 4.91
C ALA A 53 15.67 2.23 5.09
N VAL A 54 15.43 0.96 4.79
CA VAL A 54 16.48 -0.04 4.69
C VAL A 54 16.67 -0.35 3.21
N THR A 55 17.84 0.01 2.67
CA THR A 55 18.20 -0.37 1.32
C THR A 55 18.74 -1.80 1.35
N VAL A 56 18.03 -2.73 0.72
CA VAL A 56 18.50 -4.10 0.54
C VAL A 56 19.38 -4.14 -0.71
N THR A 57 20.70 -4.24 -0.51
CA THR A 57 21.69 -4.17 -1.61
C THR A 57 21.97 -5.51 -2.27
N ASP A 58 21.71 -6.63 -1.59
CA ASP A 58 21.81 -7.97 -2.18
C ASP A 58 20.46 -8.43 -2.72
N ALA A 59 20.06 -7.84 -3.84
CA ALA A 59 18.93 -8.33 -4.61
C ALA A 59 19.34 -9.43 -5.60
N THR A 60 20.60 -9.87 -5.60
CA THR A 60 21.18 -10.79 -6.59
C THR A 60 20.39 -12.08 -6.64
N ALA A 61 20.04 -12.64 -5.48
CA ALA A 61 19.23 -13.85 -5.39
C ALA A 61 17.82 -13.67 -5.96
N VAL A 62 17.19 -12.51 -5.77
CA VAL A 62 15.86 -12.18 -6.31
C VAL A 62 15.92 -11.97 -7.81
N VAL A 63 16.95 -11.25 -8.30
CA VAL A 63 17.19 -11.01 -9.72
C VAL A 63 17.50 -12.32 -10.44
N ASP A 64 18.33 -13.18 -9.86
CA ASP A 64 18.64 -14.50 -10.40
C ASP A 64 17.42 -15.43 -10.39
N ALA A 65 16.60 -15.39 -9.35
CA ALA A 65 15.34 -16.13 -9.32
C ALA A 65 14.39 -15.63 -10.42
N ALA A 66 14.21 -14.31 -10.56
CA ALA A 66 13.37 -13.72 -11.61
C ALA A 66 13.88 -14.08 -13.02
N ARG A 67 15.20 -14.04 -13.22
CA ARG A 67 15.85 -14.46 -14.47
C ARG A 67 15.59 -15.93 -14.78
N LYS A 68 15.80 -16.84 -13.82
CA LYS A 68 15.52 -18.28 -13.99
C LYS A 68 14.05 -18.56 -14.31
N VAL A 69 13.13 -17.79 -13.73
CA VAL A 69 11.70 -17.88 -14.05
C VAL A 69 11.46 -17.45 -15.50
N GLY A 70 12.03 -16.34 -15.96
CA GLY A 70 11.89 -15.87 -17.34
C GLY A 70 12.58 -16.77 -18.37
N GLU A 71 13.68 -17.43 -18.01
CA GLU A 71 14.39 -18.42 -18.83
C GLU A 71 13.71 -19.79 -18.84
N SER A 72 12.67 -20.00 -18.02
CA SER A 72 11.96 -21.28 -17.98
C SER A 72 11.26 -21.54 -19.32
N PRO A 73 11.42 -22.73 -19.92
CA PRO A 73 10.70 -23.08 -21.14
C PRO A 73 9.18 -23.13 -20.95
N LEU A 74 8.71 -23.16 -19.70
CA LEU A 74 7.29 -23.12 -19.35
C LEU A 74 6.77 -21.71 -19.06
N PHE A 75 7.63 -20.69 -19.14
CA PHE A 75 7.27 -19.33 -18.74
C PHE A 75 6.11 -18.76 -19.56
N GLU A 76 6.13 -18.95 -20.88
CA GLU A 76 5.07 -18.42 -21.76
C GLU A 76 3.71 -19.06 -21.50
N ASP A 77 3.68 -20.38 -21.31
CA ASP A 77 2.43 -21.09 -21.03
C ASP A 77 1.91 -20.71 -19.65
N TRP A 78 2.79 -20.64 -18.63
CA TRP A 78 2.42 -20.14 -17.30
C TRP A 78 1.88 -18.70 -17.34
N ALA A 79 2.54 -17.80 -18.07
CA ALA A 79 2.13 -16.40 -18.16
C ALA A 79 0.75 -16.24 -18.82
N ARG A 80 0.47 -17.05 -19.85
CA ARG A 80 -0.84 -17.09 -20.53
C ARG A 80 -1.95 -17.53 -19.60
N GLU A 81 -1.73 -18.60 -18.84
CA GLU A 81 -2.69 -19.14 -17.86
C GLU A 81 -2.95 -18.15 -16.71
N VAL A 82 -1.90 -17.50 -16.20
CA VAL A 82 -2.03 -16.47 -15.16
C VAL A 82 -2.84 -15.28 -15.66
N GLU A 83 -2.63 -14.85 -16.91
CA GLU A 83 -3.39 -13.75 -17.49
C GLU A 83 -4.86 -14.11 -17.71
N GLU A 84 -5.14 -15.33 -18.15
CA GLU A 84 -6.51 -15.85 -18.22
C GLU A 84 -7.18 -15.90 -16.85
N TYR A 85 -6.47 -16.39 -15.83
CA TYR A 85 -6.94 -16.41 -14.46
C TYR A 85 -7.25 -15.00 -13.93
N ARG A 86 -6.40 -14.00 -14.22
CA ARG A 86 -6.62 -12.60 -13.83
C ARG A 86 -7.87 -12.03 -14.48
N ARG A 87 -8.11 -12.30 -15.77
CA ARG A 87 -9.35 -11.85 -16.43
C ARG A 87 -10.61 -12.41 -15.77
N GLN A 88 -10.55 -13.66 -15.33
CA GLN A 88 -11.70 -14.34 -14.72
C GLN A 88 -11.93 -13.92 -13.26
N ASN A 89 -10.86 -13.66 -12.50
CA ASN A 89 -10.94 -13.54 -11.03
C ASN A 89 -10.57 -12.15 -10.48
N ASN A 90 -9.87 -11.32 -11.26
CA ASN A 90 -9.46 -9.98 -10.83
C ASN A 90 -10.38 -8.91 -11.43
N THR A 91 -11.68 -9.19 -11.46
CA THR A 91 -12.70 -8.17 -11.73
C THR A 91 -12.84 -7.30 -10.49
N VAL A 92 -12.53 -6.00 -10.64
CA VAL A 92 -12.92 -5.01 -9.63
C VAL A 92 -14.45 -5.08 -9.52
N PRO A 93 -15.05 -5.23 -8.33
CA PRO A 93 -16.50 -5.14 -8.19
C PRO A 93 -16.95 -3.81 -8.81
N ALA A 94 -17.94 -3.85 -9.71
CA ALA A 94 -18.54 -2.63 -10.21
C ALA A 94 -19.01 -1.82 -8.99
N ALA A 95 -18.54 -0.57 -8.87
CA ALA A 95 -18.95 0.33 -7.82
C ALA A 95 -20.48 0.52 -7.93
N GLY A 96 -21.22 -0.16 -7.05
CA GLY A 96 -22.65 0.00 -6.85
C GLY A 96 -22.93 0.99 -5.73
#